data_AF-A0A502F809-F1
#
_entry.id   AF-A0A502F809-F1
#
_cell.length_a   1.000
_cell.length_b   1.000
_cell.length_c   1.000
_cell.angle_alpha   90.00
_cell.angle_beta   90.00
_cell.angle_gamma   90.00
#
_symmetry.space_group_name_H-M   'P 1'
#
loop_
_entity.id
_entity.type
_entity.pdbx_description
1 polymer ?
#
loop_
_entity_poly.entity_id
_entity_poly.type
_entity_poly.pdbx_seq_one_letter_code
_entity_poly.pdbx_strand_id
1 'polypeptide(L)'
;MRANDAAKLARVLALLGSDQDGERAAAALAAHRLMHRLGLTWDDVLMAKPEAEPARPVPPPPDLLGAVESRLRQAQRENEDLRRSIAQLRRRLEATIQRPPRRDEDD
;
A
#
# COMPACT_ATOMS: atom_id res chain seq x y z
N MET A 1 -20.94 3.75 0.22
CA MET A 1 -21.94 4.65 -0.41
C MET A 1 -21.22 5.61 -1.35
N ARG A 2 -21.76 5.95 -2.53
CA ARG A 2 -21.11 6.93 -3.45
C ARG A 2 -21.35 8.38 -2.98
N ALA A 3 -20.45 9.29 -3.34
CA ALA A 3 -20.51 10.70 -2.91
C ALA A 3 -21.83 11.42 -3.26
N ASN A 4 -22.42 11.16 -4.44
CA ASN A 4 -23.69 11.77 -4.84
C ASN A 4 -24.86 11.27 -3.98
N ASP A 5 -24.86 9.98 -3.62
CA ASP A 5 -25.90 9.39 -2.77
C ASP A 5 -25.78 9.92 -1.33
N ALA A 6 -24.55 10.11 -0.83
CA ALA A 6 -24.29 10.76 0.45
C ALA A 6 -24.86 12.19 0.48
N ALA A 7 -24.61 12.98 -0.57
CA ALA A 7 -25.13 14.34 -0.68
C ALA A 7 -26.66 14.39 -0.80
N LYS A 8 -27.28 13.39 -1.43
CA LYS A 8 -28.75 13.26 -1.47
C LYS A 8 -29.31 12.92 -0.10
N LEU A 9 -28.72 11.95 0.59
CA LEU A 9 -29.12 11.55 1.94
C LEU A 9 -29.02 12.73 2.92
N ALA A 10 -27.92 13.49 2.88
CA ALA A 10 -27.73 14.67 3.72
C ALA A 10 -28.83 15.73 3.49
N ARG A 11 -29.19 16.01 2.22
CA ARG A 11 -30.27 16.95 1.88
C ARG A 11 -31.62 16.51 2.42
N VAL A 12 -31.94 15.22 2.34
CA VAL A 12 -33.20 14.68 2.89
C VAL A 12 -33.22 14.78 4.42
N LEU A 13 -32.11 14.43 5.07
CA LEU A 13 -32.02 14.47 6.54
C LEU A 13 -32.07 15.89 7.11
N ALA A 14 -31.68 16.91 6.34
CA ALA A 14 -31.86 18.31 6.74
C ALA A 14 -33.33 18.69 7.02
N LEU A 15 -34.29 18.01 6.38
CA LEU A 15 -35.73 18.24 6.57
C LEU A 15 -36.28 17.66 7.87
N LEU A 16 -35.51 16.84 8.60
CA LEU A 16 -35.91 16.33 9.92
C LEU A 16 -36.05 17.44 10.96
N GLY A 17 -35.42 18.59 10.75
CA GLY A 17 -35.56 19.76 11.61
C GLY A 17 -36.75 20.67 11.26
N SER A 18 -37.60 20.31 10.29
CA SER A 18 -38.75 21.13 9.90
C SER A 18 -39.80 21.23 11.01
N ASP A 19 -40.43 22.40 11.14
CA ASP A 19 -41.56 22.63 12.05
C ASP A 19 -42.83 21.88 11.62
N GLN A 20 -42.87 21.36 10.39
CA GLN A 20 -43.99 20.60 9.88
C GLN A 20 -43.79 19.09 10.08
N ASP A 21 -44.65 18.49 10.91
CA ASP A 21 -44.63 17.05 11.21
C ASP A 21 -44.67 16.16 9.96
N GLY A 22 -45.46 16.57 8.96
CA GLY A 22 -45.57 15.87 7.68
C GLY A 22 -44.27 15.87 6.89
N GLU A 23 -43.52 16.96 6.91
CA GLU A 23 -42.22 17.05 6.24
C GLU A 23 -41.18 16.18 6.93
N ARG A 24 -41.17 16.15 8.27
CA ARG A 24 -40.27 15.26 9.03
C ARG A 24 -40.54 13.79 8.74
N ALA A 25 -41.81 13.38 8.71
CA ALA A 25 -42.19 12.01 8.40
C ALA A 25 -41.83 11.63 6.96
N ALA A 26 -42.07 12.53 5.99
CA ALA A 26 -41.71 12.33 4.60
C ALA A 26 -40.18 12.20 4.41
N ALA A 27 -39.40 13.03 5.12
CA ALA A 27 -37.95 12.98 5.11
C ALA A 27 -37.41 11.65 5.65
N ALA A 28 -37.92 11.20 6.80
CA ALA A 28 -37.54 9.91 7.37
C ALA A 28 -37.83 8.75 6.41
N LEU A 29 -39.02 8.73 5.80
CA LEU A 29 -39.40 7.71 4.82
C LEU A 29 -38.51 7.76 3.57
N ALA A 30 -38.19 8.95 3.07
CA ALA A 30 -37.32 9.13 1.91
C ALA A 30 -35.88 8.64 2.19
N ALA A 31 -35.34 8.96 3.36
CA ALA A 31 -34.03 8.49 3.81
C ALA A 31 -34.01 6.94 3.90
N HIS A 32 -35.03 6.34 4.53
CA HIS A 32 -35.16 4.90 4.64
C HIS A 32 -35.22 4.21 3.26
N ARG A 33 -36.03 4.74 2.33
CA ARG A 33 -36.12 4.21 0.95
C ARG A 33 -34.82 4.32 0.17
N LEU A 34 -34.06 5.40 0.39
CA LEU A 34 -32.75 5.58 -0.25
C LEU A 34 -31.75 4.53 0.24
N MET A 35 -31.66 4.35 1.56
CA MET A 35 -30.76 3.35 2.15
C MET A 35 -31.13 1.92 1.77
N HIS A 36 -32.41 1.57 1.82
CA HIS A 36 -32.90 0.25 1.42
C HIS A 36 -32.57 -0.06 -0.04
N ARG A 37 -32.71 0.92 -0.95
CA ARG A 37 -32.36 0.76 -2.37
C ARG A 37 -30.86 0.54 -2.58
N LEU A 38 -30.03 1.12 -1.72
CA LEU A 38 -28.58 0.95 -1.74
C LEU A 38 -28.13 -0.32 -1.00
N GLY A 39 -29.04 -1.06 -0.35
CA GLY A 39 -28.72 -2.23 0.45
C GLY A 39 -27.90 -1.90 1.70
N LEU A 40 -28.03 -0.68 2.23
CA LEU A 40 -27.25 -0.19 3.36
C LEU A 40 -28.10 -0.15 4.64
N THR A 41 -27.46 -0.43 5.77
CA THR A 41 -27.99 -0.20 7.11
C THR A 41 -27.47 1.11 7.69
N TRP A 42 -28.05 1.57 8.81
CA TRP A 42 -27.52 2.75 9.51
C TRP A 42 -26.13 2.49 10.11
N ASP A 43 -25.83 1.25 10.49
CA ASP A 43 -24.51 0.88 11.00
C ASP A 43 -23.44 1.08 9.91
N ASP A 44 -23.72 0.64 8.69
CA ASP A 44 -22.83 0.82 7.53
C ASP A 44 -22.53 2.31 7.23
N VAL A 45 -23.49 3.20 7.51
CA VAL A 45 -23.36 4.63 7.26
C VAL A 45 -22.60 5.33 8.38
N LEU A 46 -22.90 4.99 9.63
CA LEU A 46 -22.32 5.65 10.82
C LEU A 46 -20.91 5.13 11.13
N MET A 47 -20.63 3.85 10.82
CA MET A 47 -19.34 3.21 11.03
C MET A 47 -18.46 3.20 9.78
N ALA A 48 -18.89 3.91 8.72
CA ALA A 48 -18.10 4.07 7.51
C ALA A 48 -16.73 4.68 7.85
N LYS A 49 -15.69 3.86 7.79
CA LYS A 49 -14.31 4.32 7.95
C LYS A 49 -13.99 5.27 6.78
N PRO A 50 -13.42 6.46 7.02
CA PRO A 50 -13.00 7.33 5.93
C PRO A 50 -12.09 6.54 5.01
N GLU A 51 -12.49 6.45 3.75
CA GLU A 51 -11.65 5.93 2.68
C GLU A 51 -10.40 6.80 2.71
N ALA A 52 -9.25 6.21 3.03
CA ALA A 52 -8.01 6.97 3.22
C ALA A 52 -7.80 7.77 1.94
N GLU A 53 -7.90 9.10 2.03
CA GLU A 53 -7.57 9.98 0.91
C GLU A 53 -6.21 9.53 0.38
N PRO A 54 -6.06 9.29 -0.93
CA PRO A 54 -4.75 8.95 -1.48
C PRO A 54 -3.81 10.07 -1.06
N ALA A 55 -2.87 9.74 -0.17
CA ALA A 55 -1.97 10.71 0.43
C ALA A 55 -1.38 11.55 -0.71
N ARG A 56 -1.61 12.86 -0.67
CA ARG A 56 -1.02 13.78 -1.65
C ARG A 56 0.48 13.49 -1.66
N PRO A 57 1.10 13.21 -2.82
CA PRO A 57 2.51 12.86 -2.84
C PRO A 57 3.28 14.02 -2.22
N VAL A 58 3.98 13.72 -1.12
CA VAL A 58 4.91 14.65 -0.48
C VAL A 58 5.90 15.08 -1.56
N PRO A 59 6.17 16.39 -1.74
CA PRO A 59 7.12 16.83 -2.75
C PRO A 59 8.46 16.12 -2.51
N PRO A 60 9.09 15.59 -3.57
CA PRO A 60 10.36 14.92 -3.46
C PRO A 60 11.39 15.83 -2.76
N PRO A 61 12.22 15.31 -1.83
CA PRO A 61 13.23 16.11 -1.16
C PRO A 61 14.19 16.74 -2.19
N PRO A 62 14.70 17.95 -1.91
CA PRO A 62 15.40 18.79 -2.89
C PRO A 62 16.68 18.19 -3.48
N ASP A 63 17.22 17.12 -2.90
CA ASP A 63 18.42 16.42 -3.38
C ASP A 63 18.17 14.93 -3.69
N LEU A 64 17.03 14.64 -4.33
CA LEU A 64 16.75 13.27 -4.78
C LEU A 64 17.81 12.73 -5.75
N LEU A 65 18.33 13.57 -6.64
CA LEU A 65 19.31 13.15 -7.64
C LEU A 65 20.64 12.75 -6.97
N GLY A 66 21.15 13.57 -6.04
CA GLY A 66 22.38 13.24 -5.30
C GLY A 66 22.24 12.00 -4.43
N ALA A 67 21.07 11.81 -3.80
CA ALA A 67 20.76 10.61 -3.02
C ALA A 67 20.71 9.35 -3.91
N VAL A 68 20.08 9.42 -5.08
CA VAL A 68 19.99 8.31 -6.04
C VAL A 68 21.37 7.98 -6.62
N GLU A 69 22.16 8.99 -7.00
CA GLU A 69 23.52 8.80 -7.51
C GLU A 69 24.47 8.19 -6.48
N SER A 70 24.36 8.61 -5.22
CA SER A 70 25.16 8.04 -4.12
C SER A 70 24.79 6.58 -3.90
N ARG A 71 23.50 6.25 -3.92
CA ARG A 71 23.00 4.88 -3.78
C ARG A 71 23.39 4.00 -4.95
N LEU A 72 23.37 4.53 -6.17
CA LEU A 72 23.81 3.81 -7.37
C LEU A 72 25.30 3.47 -7.30
N ARG A 73 26.14 4.44 -6.92
CA ARG A 73 27.59 4.24 -6.74
C ARG A 73 27.88 3.18 -5.67
N GLN A 74 27.16 3.21 -4.55
CA GLN A 74 27.29 2.19 -3.52
C GLN A 74 26.93 0.80 -4.04
N ALA A 75 25.77 0.66 -4.70
CA ALA A 75 25.31 -0.62 -5.23
C ALA A 75 26.27 -1.18 -6.31
N GLN A 76 26.90 -0.33 -7.10
CA GLN A 76 27.91 -0.74 -8.08
C GLN A 76 29.16 -1.30 -7.40
N ARG A 77 29.68 -0.63 -6.36
CA ARG A 77 30.82 -1.12 -5.57
C ARG A 77 30.53 -2.47 -4.93
N GLU A 78 29.37 -2.59 -4.28
CA GLU A 78 28.94 -3.85 -3.68
C GLU A 78 28.85 -4.98 -4.72
N ASN A 79 28.32 -4.70 -5.92
CA ASN A 79 28.28 -5.69 -7.01
C ASN A 79 29.67 -6.11 -7.48
N GLU A 80 30.61 -5.18 -7.61
CA GLU A 80 31.98 -5.49 -8.01
C GLU A 80 32.67 -6.39 -6.96
N ASP A 81 32.50 -6.07 -5.68
CA ASP A 81 33.10 -6.85 -4.60
C ASP A 81 32.48 -8.25 -4.52
N LEU A 82 31.16 -8.37 -4.64
CA LEU A 82 30.48 -9.67 -4.72
C LEU A 82 30.98 -10.50 -5.90
N ARG A 83 31.14 -9.88 -7.08
CA ARG A 83 31.67 -10.55 -8.28
C ARG A 83 33.09 -11.05 -8.05
N ARG A 84 33.94 -10.28 -7.37
CA ARG A 84 35.30 -10.70 -6.99
C ARG A 84 35.27 -11.88 -6.02
N SER A 85 34.42 -11.83 -4.98
CA SER A 85 34.27 -12.94 -4.03
C SER A 85 33.81 -14.22 -4.71
N ILE A 86 32.81 -14.14 -5.60
CA ILE A 86 32.34 -15.29 -6.39
C ILE A 86 33.49 -15.88 -7.22
N ALA A 87 34.27 -15.04 -7.92
CA ALA A 87 35.39 -15.52 -8.72
C ALA A 87 36.46 -16.22 -7.87
N GLN A 88 36.78 -15.68 -6.69
CA GLN A 88 37.73 -16.29 -5.77
C GLN A 88 37.22 -17.62 -5.20
N LEU A 89 35.95 -17.69 -4.78
CA LEU A 89 35.35 -18.91 -4.24
C LEU A 89 35.32 -20.02 -5.29
N ARG A 90 34.97 -19.69 -6.54
CA ARG A 90 35.02 -20.66 -7.65
C ARG A 90 36.42 -21.23 -7.85
N ARG A 91 37.45 -20.38 -7.90
CA ARG A 91 38.85 -20.84 -8.00
C ARG A 91 39.27 -21.75 -6.83
N ARG A 92 38.88 -21.40 -5.59
CA ARG A 92 39.19 -22.22 -4.41
C ARG A 92 38.49 -23.58 -4.45
N LEU A 93 37.25 -23.61 -4.93
CA LEU A 93 36.48 -24.83 -5.08
C LEU A 93 37.08 -25.72 -6.17
N GLU A 94 37.44 -25.15 -7.32
CA GLU A 94 38.16 -25.86 -8.40
C GLU A 94 39.48 -26.46 -7.93
N ALA A 95 40.29 -25.69 -7.18
CA ALA A 95 41.56 -26.18 -6.62
C ALA A 95 41.37 -27.31 -5.59
N THR A 96 40.25 -27.29 -4.84
CA THR A 96 39.91 -28.35 -3.88
C THR A 96 39.47 -29.62 -4.61
N ILE A 97 38.67 -29.50 -5.68
CA ILE A 97 38.22 -30.62 -6.51
C ILE A 97 39.39 -31.27 -7.27
N GLN A 98 40.35 -30.46 -7.75
CA GLN A 98 41.50 -30.96 -8.52
C GLN A 98 42.60 -31.61 -7.67
N ARG A 99 42.49 -31.60 -6.33
CA ARG A 99 43.49 -32.25 -5.47
C ARG A 99 43.32 -33.78 -5.57
N PRO A 100 44.27 -34.53 -6.17
CA PRO A 100 44.17 -35.99 -6.19
C PRO A 100 44.19 -36.53 -4.76
N PRO A 101 43.58 -37.71 -4.50
CA PRO A 101 43.67 -38.34 -3.19
C PRO A 101 45.15 -38.49 -2.83
N ARG A 102 45.53 -38.08 -1.61
CA ARG A 102 46.83 -38.45 -1.06
C ARG A 102 46.88 -39.97 -1.15
N ARG A 103 47.79 -40.49 -1.98
CA ARG A 103 48.19 -41.90 -1.90
C ARG A 103 48.94 -42.02 -0.59
N ASP A 104 48.16 -42.19 0.47
CA ASP A 104 48.62 -42.77 1.72
C ASP A 104 48.62 -44.28 1.45
N GLU A 105 49.74 -44.80 0.94
CA GLU A 105 50.04 -46.22 1.07
C GLU A 105 51.51 -46.32 1.48
N ASP A 106 51.66 -46.65 2.77
CA ASP A 106 52.84 -47.14 3.44
C ASP A 106 53.40 -48.37 2.70
N ASP A 107 54.73 -48.41 2.51
CA ASP A 107 55.60 -49.60 2.62
C ASP A 107 57.08 -49.17 2.62
#